data_AF-A0A1G2U4Q7-F1
#
_entry.id   AF-A0A1G2U4Q7-F1
#
_cell.length_a   1.000
_cell.length_b   1.000
_cell.length_c   1.000
_cell.angle_alpha   90.00
_cell.angle_beta   90.00
_cell.angle_gamma   90.00
#
_symmetry.space_group_name_H-M   'P 1'
#
loop_
_entity.id
_entity.type
_entity.pdbx_description
1 polymer ?
#
loop_
_entity_poly.entity_id
_entity_poly.type
_entity_poly.pdbx_seq_one_letter_code
_entity_poly.pdbx_strand_id
1 'polypeptide(L)'
;MAVISGFSTLNISASVDGAVAPETIVENMVEKVDERPFTTEEQVKKYFRDIPVLVDIAQCESRFRHTGKSGSIIRGEINPYDIGVMQINEWYHGKTAKKLGYDLYSIEGNMAYARYLYEKEGSRPWNSSSHCWDDYKELARK
;
A
#
# COMPACT_ATOMS: atom_id res chain seq x y z
N MET A 1 -31.08 49.53 -44.59
CA MET A 1 -29.85 49.84 -45.34
C MET A 1 -28.92 48.65 -45.19
N ALA A 2 -28.60 47.98 -46.29
CA ALA A 2 -27.66 46.86 -46.35
C ALA A 2 -26.25 47.40 -46.59
N VAL A 3 -25.22 46.73 -46.07
CA VAL A 3 -23.92 46.60 -46.74
C VAL A 3 -23.13 45.37 -46.23
N ILE A 4 -23.07 44.34 -47.08
CA ILE A 4 -21.90 43.55 -47.55
C ILE A 4 -20.69 43.40 -46.61
N SER A 5 -20.33 42.16 -46.21
CA SER A 5 -19.55 41.13 -46.97
C SER A 5 -18.05 41.42 -47.03
N GLY A 6 -17.24 40.47 -46.52
CA GLY A 6 -15.79 40.49 -46.67
C GLY A 6 -15.04 39.44 -45.85
N PHE A 7 -15.32 38.15 -46.06
CA PHE A 7 -14.42 37.08 -45.60
C PHE A 7 -13.36 36.88 -46.68
N SER A 8 -12.14 37.35 -46.43
CA SER A 8 -11.02 37.21 -47.38
C SER A 8 -10.29 35.90 -47.10
N THR A 9 -10.32 35.00 -48.08
CA THR A 9 -9.57 33.75 -48.08
C THR A 9 -8.14 34.02 -48.52
N LEU A 10 -7.17 33.62 -47.70
CA LEU A 10 -5.79 33.42 -48.17
C LEU A 10 -5.43 31.95 -48.02
N ASN A 11 -5.42 31.31 -49.19
CA ASN A 11 -4.78 30.04 -49.48
C ASN A 11 -3.26 30.23 -49.35
N ILE A 12 -2.62 29.50 -48.44
CA ILE A 12 -1.18 29.21 -48.53
C ILE A 12 -1.04 27.69 -48.53
N SER A 13 -0.73 27.20 -49.73
CA SER A 13 -0.15 25.89 -49.96
C SER A 13 1.36 26.05 -49.84
N ALA A 14 1.98 25.33 -48.92
CA ALA A 14 3.42 25.13 -48.90
C ALA A 14 3.69 23.68 -48.51
N SER A 15 3.84 22.86 -49.54
CA SER A 15 4.49 21.55 -49.47
C SER A 15 5.99 21.79 -49.28
N VAL A 16 6.56 21.26 -48.20
CA VAL A 16 8.00 20.97 -48.12
C VAL A 16 8.17 19.54 -47.64
N ASP A 17 8.72 18.75 -48.54
CA ASP A 17 9.15 17.39 -48.34
C ASP A 17 10.22 17.28 -47.23
N GLY A 18 10.15 16.16 -46.51
CA GLY A 18 11.35 15.37 -46.24
C GLY A 18 12.29 15.84 -45.12
N ALA A 19 12.03 15.34 -43.91
CA ALA A 19 13.04 14.66 -43.10
C ALA A 19 12.33 13.93 -41.94
N VAL A 20 11.97 12.68 -42.21
CA VAL A 20 11.54 11.73 -41.18
C VAL A 20 12.77 11.44 -40.31
N ALA A 21 12.83 12.09 -39.15
CA ALA A 21 13.67 11.61 -38.07
C ALA A 21 13.05 10.31 -37.55
N PRO A 22 13.84 9.28 -37.22
CA PRO A 22 13.29 8.04 -36.71
C PRO A 22 12.69 8.33 -35.34
N GLU A 23 11.36 8.27 -35.26
CA GLU A 23 10.68 8.06 -33.98
C GLU A 23 11.24 6.76 -33.42
N THR A 24 12.12 6.89 -32.43
CA THR A 24 12.59 5.78 -31.63
C THR A 24 11.36 5.13 -31.03
N ILE A 25 11.06 3.96 -31.57
CA ILE A 25 10.03 3.04 -31.11
C ILE A 25 10.31 2.80 -29.62
N VAL A 26 9.60 3.51 -28.75
CA VAL A 26 9.52 3.16 -27.33
C VAL A 26 8.50 2.03 -27.25
N GLU A 27 8.89 0.87 -27.80
CA GLU A 27 8.01 -0.31 -27.81
C GLU A 27 7.91 -0.81 -26.38
N ASN A 28 6.82 -0.41 -25.73
CA ASN A 28 6.02 -1.25 -24.84
C ASN A 28 6.81 -2.28 -24.03
N MET A 29 7.55 -1.81 -23.03
CA MET A 29 7.69 -2.56 -21.79
C MET A 29 6.43 -2.36 -20.95
N VAL A 30 5.28 -2.77 -21.48
CA VAL A 30 4.11 -3.04 -20.63
C VAL A 30 4.44 -4.36 -19.94
N GLU A 31 5.14 -4.23 -18.82
CA GLU A 31 5.36 -5.33 -17.88
C GLU A 31 4.01 -6.00 -17.65
N LYS A 32 3.94 -7.29 -17.95
CA LYS A 32 2.72 -8.10 -17.87
C LYS A 32 2.25 -8.09 -16.42
N VAL A 33 1.37 -7.15 -16.06
CA VAL A 33 0.83 -7.03 -14.71
C VAL A 33 -0.01 -8.26 -14.47
N ASP A 34 0.48 -9.13 -13.59
CA ASP A 34 -0.23 -10.31 -13.11
C ASP A 34 -1.57 -9.85 -12.53
N GLU A 35 -2.68 -10.14 -13.22
CA GLU A 35 -4.03 -9.67 -12.89
C GLU A 35 -4.59 -10.31 -11.60
N ARG A 36 -3.84 -11.22 -10.97
CA ARG A 36 -4.27 -11.83 -9.71
C ARG A 36 -4.27 -10.80 -8.57
N PRO A 37 -5.23 -10.89 -7.64
CA PRO A 37 -5.18 -10.07 -6.44
C PRO A 37 -3.93 -10.43 -5.62
N PHE A 38 -3.27 -9.42 -5.06
CA PHE A 38 -2.16 -9.63 -4.15
C PHE A 38 -2.62 -10.44 -2.93
N THR A 39 -1.83 -11.44 -2.56
CA THR A 39 -1.99 -12.14 -1.29
C THR A 39 -1.76 -11.16 -0.12
N THR A 40 -2.29 -11.48 1.06
CA THR A 40 -2.06 -10.66 2.28
C THR A 40 -0.57 -10.49 2.57
N GLU A 41 0.23 -11.53 2.40
CA GLU A 41 1.68 -11.48 2.58
C GLU A 41 2.35 -10.48 1.61
N GLU A 42 1.97 -10.51 0.33
CA GLU A 42 2.48 -9.58 -0.67
C GLU A 42 2.07 -8.13 -0.34
N GLN A 43 0.83 -7.93 0.13
CA GLN A 43 0.36 -6.61 0.56
C GLN A 43 1.18 -6.08 1.74
N VAL A 44 1.42 -6.92 2.76
CA VAL A 44 2.23 -6.57 3.94
C VAL A 44 3.67 -6.26 3.54
N LYS A 45 4.32 -7.14 2.78
CA LYS A 45 5.70 -6.94 2.30
C LYS A 45 5.85 -5.67 1.46
N LYS A 46 4.87 -5.39 0.60
CA LYS A 46 4.85 -4.17 -0.21
C LYS A 46 4.66 -2.92 0.65
N TYR A 47 3.73 -2.96 1.60
CA TYR A 47 3.36 -1.81 2.45
C TYR A 47 4.46 -1.43 3.45
N PHE A 48 5.17 -2.42 4.01
CA PHE A 48 6.24 -2.23 5.00
C PHE A 48 7.64 -2.47 4.43
N ARG A 49 7.83 -2.29 3.11
CA ARG A 49 9.13 -2.49 2.46
C ARG A 49 10.25 -1.65 3.10
N ASP A 50 9.91 -0.49 3.63
CA ASP A 50 10.79 0.46 4.33
C ASP A 50 10.93 0.18 5.84
N ILE A 51 10.10 -0.69 6.43
CA ILE A 51 10.16 -1.08 7.85
C ILE A 51 10.08 -2.62 7.94
N PRO A 52 11.14 -3.37 7.59
CA PRO A 52 11.09 -4.83 7.49
C PRO A 52 10.64 -5.53 8.77
N VAL A 53 10.96 -4.98 9.95
CA VAL A 53 10.51 -5.53 11.24
C VAL A 53 8.98 -5.61 11.36
N LEU A 54 8.22 -4.74 10.70
CA LEU A 54 6.74 -4.84 10.69
C LEU A 54 6.24 -6.00 9.82
N VAL A 55 7.01 -6.43 8.82
CA VAL A 55 6.74 -7.67 8.06
C VAL A 55 6.93 -8.88 8.96
N ASP A 56 8.04 -8.91 9.72
CA ASP A 56 8.35 -10.02 10.63
C ASP A 56 7.32 -10.11 11.77
N ILE A 57 6.93 -8.96 12.33
CA ILE A 57 5.83 -8.87 13.29
C ILE A 57 4.54 -9.43 12.69
N ALA A 58 4.14 -9.02 11.48
CA ALA A 58 2.92 -9.54 10.84
C ALA A 58 2.95 -11.07 10.63
N GLN A 59 4.13 -11.62 10.29
CA GLN A 59 4.33 -13.07 10.17
C GLN A 59 4.12 -13.77 11.52
N CYS A 60 4.64 -13.20 12.60
CA CYS A 60 4.52 -13.75 13.95
C CYS A 60 3.10 -13.63 14.52
N GLU A 61 2.46 -12.48 14.33
CA GLU A 61 1.16 -12.16 14.89
C GLU A 61 0.03 -12.96 14.24
N SER A 62 0.06 -13.10 12.90
CA SER A 62 -1.09 -13.68 12.18
C SER A 62 -0.73 -14.69 11.11
N ARG A 63 0.57 -14.88 10.83
CA ARG A 63 1.06 -15.60 9.64
C ARG A 63 0.46 -15.03 8.36
N PHE A 64 0.48 -13.71 8.26
CA PHE A 64 -0.10 -12.94 7.16
C PHE A 64 -1.58 -13.24 6.92
N ARG A 65 -2.36 -13.45 7.97
CA ARG A 65 -3.81 -13.62 7.86
C ARG A 65 -4.52 -12.39 8.37
N HIS A 66 -5.43 -11.85 7.57
CA HIS A 66 -6.31 -10.76 7.99
C HIS A 66 -7.73 -11.27 8.28
N THR A 67 -8.21 -12.17 7.43
CA THR A 67 -9.54 -12.80 7.52
C THR A 67 -9.43 -14.32 7.71
N GLY A 68 -10.46 -14.90 8.31
CA GLY A 68 -10.66 -16.34 8.42
C GLY A 68 -11.35 -16.91 7.18
N LYS A 69 -11.61 -18.23 7.19
CA LYS A 69 -12.22 -18.95 6.06
C LYS A 69 -13.61 -18.43 5.67
N SER A 70 -14.34 -17.86 6.64
CA SER A 70 -15.68 -17.27 6.45
C SER A 70 -15.64 -15.81 5.97
N GLY A 71 -14.45 -15.21 5.81
CA GLY A 71 -14.29 -13.78 5.52
C GLY A 71 -14.37 -12.87 6.75
N SER A 72 -14.67 -13.40 7.94
CA SER A 72 -14.61 -12.62 9.18
C SER A 72 -13.17 -12.27 9.55
N ILE A 73 -12.95 -11.10 10.15
CA ILE A 73 -11.63 -10.70 10.65
C ILE A 73 -11.12 -11.71 11.69
N ILE A 74 -9.84 -12.05 11.59
CA ILE A 74 -9.21 -12.92 12.58
C ILE A 74 -9.09 -12.19 13.91
N ARG A 75 -9.24 -12.95 14.98
CA ARG A 75 -9.06 -12.52 16.36
C ARG A 75 -7.97 -13.33 17.01
N GLY A 76 -7.24 -12.71 17.95
CA GLY A 76 -6.22 -13.37 18.73
C GLY A 76 -6.80 -14.55 19.52
N GLU A 77 -5.99 -15.60 19.64
CA GLU A 77 -6.38 -16.83 20.35
C GLU A 77 -6.47 -16.59 21.87
N ILE A 78 -5.54 -15.82 22.43
CA ILE A 78 -5.48 -15.49 23.85
C ILE A 78 -6.38 -14.30 24.18
N ASN A 79 -6.31 -13.26 23.35
CA ASN A 79 -7.05 -12.02 23.56
C ASN A 79 -7.91 -11.72 22.31
N PRO A 80 -9.23 -11.85 22.40
CA PRO A 80 -10.12 -11.70 21.24
C PRO A 80 -10.22 -10.26 20.74
N TYR A 81 -9.68 -9.29 21.48
CA TYR A 81 -9.61 -7.89 21.05
C TYR A 81 -8.44 -7.62 20.08
N ASP A 82 -7.50 -8.55 19.93
CA ASP A 82 -6.40 -8.40 18.97
C ASP A 82 -6.90 -8.80 17.57
N ILE A 83 -6.90 -7.86 16.63
CA ILE A 83 -7.57 -8.04 15.33
C ILE A 83 -6.66 -7.87 14.12
N GLY A 84 -6.96 -8.66 13.09
CA GLY A 84 -6.36 -8.52 11.76
C GLY A 84 -4.89 -8.96 11.69
N VAL A 85 -4.19 -8.47 10.67
CA VAL A 85 -2.88 -9.01 10.27
C VAL A 85 -1.77 -8.58 11.23
N MET A 86 -1.93 -7.41 11.85
CA MET A 86 -1.02 -6.84 12.84
C MET A 86 -1.46 -7.10 14.28
N GLN A 87 -2.54 -7.88 14.49
CA GLN A 87 -3.11 -8.20 15.81
C GLN A 87 -3.23 -6.98 16.73
N ILE A 88 -3.78 -5.89 16.22
CA ILE A 88 -3.93 -4.65 16.99
C ILE A 88 -5.05 -4.82 18.01
N ASN A 89 -4.77 -4.51 19.26
CA ASN A 89 -5.79 -4.57 20.32
C ASN A 89 -6.85 -3.45 20.16
N GLU A 90 -8.05 -3.82 19.72
CA GLU A 90 -9.14 -2.88 19.44
C GLU A 90 -9.67 -2.16 20.69
N TRP A 91 -9.54 -2.77 21.87
CA TRP A 91 -9.94 -2.15 23.13
C TRP A 91 -9.09 -0.92 23.47
N TYR A 92 -7.77 -1.03 23.35
CA TYR A 92 -6.85 0.07 23.64
C TYR A 92 -6.77 1.08 22.48
N HIS A 93 -6.82 0.59 21.25
CA HIS A 93 -6.46 1.38 20.09
C HIS A 93 -7.65 1.82 19.22
N GLY A 94 -8.80 1.16 19.32
CA GLY A 94 -9.94 1.38 18.42
C GLY A 94 -10.47 2.81 18.43
N LYS A 95 -10.56 3.44 19.60
CA LYS A 95 -11.00 4.85 19.72
C LYS A 95 -10.03 5.81 19.03
N THR A 96 -8.72 5.59 19.23
CA THR A 96 -7.67 6.42 18.63
C THR A 96 -7.59 6.20 17.12
N ALA A 97 -7.64 4.95 16.66
CA ALA A 97 -7.67 4.61 15.24
C ALA A 97 -8.85 5.30 14.53
N LYS A 98 -10.06 5.20 15.09
CA LYS A 98 -11.24 5.87 14.55
C LYS A 98 -11.08 7.39 14.48
N LYS A 99 -10.52 8.01 15.53
CA LYS A 99 -10.26 9.47 15.57
C LYS A 99 -9.28 9.90 14.48
N LEU A 100 -8.29 9.06 14.16
CA LEU A 100 -7.29 9.30 13.12
C LEU A 100 -7.76 8.88 11.72
N GLY A 101 -8.94 8.28 11.60
CA GLY A 101 -9.50 7.84 10.31
C GLY A 101 -9.02 6.47 9.84
N TYR A 102 -8.43 5.65 10.70
CA TYR A 102 -8.04 4.28 10.36
C TYR A 102 -9.16 3.29 10.66
N ASP A 103 -9.52 2.47 9.68
CA ASP A 103 -10.39 1.31 9.87
C ASP A 103 -9.58 0.05 10.16
N LEU A 104 -9.52 -0.36 11.43
CA LEU A 104 -8.75 -1.52 11.87
C LEU A 104 -9.24 -2.86 11.32
N TYR A 105 -10.49 -2.92 10.81
CA TYR A 105 -11.07 -4.13 10.19
C TYR A 105 -10.77 -4.22 8.69
N SER A 106 -10.17 -3.19 8.10
CA SER A 106 -9.62 -3.24 6.75
C SER A 106 -8.14 -3.60 6.79
N ILE A 107 -7.64 -4.28 5.76
CA ILE A 107 -6.21 -4.65 5.70
C ILE A 107 -5.34 -3.39 5.65
N GLU A 108 -5.73 -2.39 4.87
CA GLU A 108 -5.03 -1.12 4.72
C GLU A 108 -5.02 -0.32 6.02
N GLY A 109 -6.17 -0.16 6.67
CA GLY A 109 -6.26 0.57 7.94
C GLY A 109 -5.57 -0.14 9.10
N ASN A 110 -5.58 -1.48 9.13
CA ASN A 110 -4.82 -2.28 10.10
C ASN A 110 -3.30 -2.06 9.95
N MET A 111 -2.78 -2.11 8.71
CA MET A 111 -1.35 -1.85 8.46
C MET A 111 -0.98 -0.38 8.70
N ALA A 112 -1.82 0.56 8.27
CA ALA A 112 -1.58 1.98 8.46
C ALA A 112 -1.55 2.38 9.95
N TYR A 113 -2.45 1.82 10.75
CA TYR A 113 -2.42 2.05 12.19
C TYR A 113 -1.22 1.38 12.87
N ALA A 114 -0.81 0.20 12.43
CA ALA A 114 0.42 -0.43 12.94
C ALA A 114 1.66 0.42 12.64
N ARG A 115 1.78 1.00 11.44
CA ARG A 115 2.83 1.98 11.14
C ARG A 115 2.77 3.16 12.12
N TYR A 116 1.60 3.76 12.30
CA TYR A 116 1.42 4.86 13.25
C TYR A 116 1.88 4.48 14.67
N LEU A 117 1.52 3.29 15.16
CA LEU A 117 1.98 2.81 16.47
C LEU A 117 3.49 2.64 16.52
N TYR A 118 4.08 2.05 15.48
CA TYR A 118 5.52 1.84 15.41
C TYR A 118 6.30 3.15 15.41
N GLU A 119 5.85 4.15 14.66
CA GLU A 119 6.47 5.48 14.64
C GLU A 119 6.40 6.18 16.02
N LYS A 120 5.39 5.85 16.83
CA LYS A 120 5.20 6.43 18.18
C LYS A 120 5.94 5.66 19.27
N GLU A 121 5.99 4.33 19.17
CA GLU A 121 6.34 3.46 20.29
C GLU A 121 7.38 2.38 19.94
N GLY A 122 7.86 2.35 18.70
CA GLY A 122 8.68 1.27 18.17
C GLY A 122 7.93 -0.06 18.15
N SER A 123 8.66 -1.16 18.33
CA SER A 123 8.07 -2.52 18.37
C SER A 123 7.41 -2.88 19.70
N ARG A 124 7.42 -1.98 20.70
CA ARG A 124 6.93 -2.23 22.06
C ARG A 124 5.51 -2.82 22.13
N PRO A 125 4.53 -2.40 21.30
CA PRO A 125 3.19 -2.99 21.33
C PRO A 125 3.15 -4.50 21.04
N TRP A 126 4.16 -5.04 20.36
CA TRP A 126 4.25 -6.46 19.96
C TRP A 126 5.28 -7.25 20.77
N ASN A 127 5.75 -6.71 21.91
CA ASN A 127 6.78 -7.38 22.73
C ASN A 127 6.39 -8.79 23.20
N SER A 128 5.09 -9.09 23.32
CA SER A 128 4.60 -10.44 23.68
C SER A 128 5.01 -11.51 22.67
N SER A 129 5.17 -11.15 21.40
CA SER A 129 5.60 -12.05 20.32
C SER A 129 7.08 -11.85 19.94
N SER A 130 7.83 -11.04 20.70
CA SER A 130 9.23 -10.70 20.38
C SER A 130 10.12 -11.93 20.16
N HIS A 131 9.90 -13.02 20.90
CA HIS A 131 10.65 -14.26 20.69
C HIS A 131 10.55 -14.85 19.26
N CYS A 132 9.59 -14.38 18.44
CA CYS A 132 9.37 -14.84 17.07
C CYS A 132 9.99 -13.91 16.02
N TRP A 133 10.08 -12.61 16.28
CA TRP A 133 10.59 -11.61 15.32
C TRP A 133 11.88 -10.90 15.76
N ASP A 134 12.27 -11.01 17.03
CA ASP A 134 13.48 -10.40 17.60
C ASP A 134 14.70 -11.32 17.42
N ASP A 135 14.94 -11.80 16.18
CA ASP A 135 16.11 -12.62 15.82
C ASP A 135 17.45 -11.83 15.85
N TYR A 136 17.54 -10.83 16.74
CA TYR A 136 18.69 -10.04 17.19
C TYR A 136 19.16 -8.91 16.25
N LYS A 137 19.00 -7.68 16.74
CA LYS A 137 19.92 -6.50 16.86
C LYS A 137 21.17 -6.30 15.98
N GLU A 138 21.61 -7.23 15.14
CA GLU A 138 22.85 -7.14 14.35
C GLU A 138 22.74 -6.28 13.08
N LEU A 139 21.53 -6.00 12.58
CA LEU A 139 21.33 -5.17 11.38
C LEU A 139 21.21 -3.66 11.66
N ALA A 140 21.05 -3.26 12.93
CA ALA A 140 20.96 -1.85 13.32
C ALA A 140 22.33 -1.23 13.69
N ARG A 141 23.44 -1.95 13.48
CA ARG A 141 24.81 -1.51 13.82
C ARG A 141 25.79 -1.48 12.64
N LYS A 142 25.33 -1.58 11.39
CA LYS A 142 26.17 -1.37 10.20
C LYS A 142 25.74 -0.14 9.43
#